data_AF-A0A9D2JQX6-F1
#
_entry.id   AF-A0A9D2JQX6-F1
#
_cell.length_a   1.000
_cell.length_b   1.000
_cell.length_c   1.000
_cell.angle_alpha   90.00
_cell.angle_beta   90.00
_cell.angle_gamma   90.00
#
_symmetry.space_group_name_H-M   'P 1'
#
loop_
_entity.id
_entity.type
_entity.pdbx_description
1 polymer ?
#
loop_
_entity_poly.entity_id
_entity_poly.type
_entity_poly.pdbx_seq_one_letter_code
_entity_poly.pdbx_strand_id
1 'polypeptide(L)'
;MNKINGYTEEEATGLIEYIYSGKNAGKTLSYLFETYGKEHNRAKGSVRNYYYAFLKQREDDRVKRILEGKDLTAGEIRPFTEEETEEMLRKVLTEKSKGMSVRKAIRNISGGDEKLMLRMQNKYRNLLKKQPERVRRAAAEAGIPEEKTFLQRRLEREIDALYERLAVELKEENARLRAELEKLRNGEKE
;
A
#
# COMPACT_ATOMS: atom_id res chain seq x y z
N MET A 1 4.40 22.97 -32.75
CA MET A 1 3.22 23.13 -31.87
C MET A 1 3.72 23.36 -30.45
N ASN A 2 3.39 24.52 -29.86
CA ASN A 2 3.73 24.82 -28.48
C ASN A 2 2.87 23.95 -27.57
N LYS A 3 3.51 23.02 -26.85
CA LYS A 3 2.84 22.15 -25.89
C LYS A 3 3.16 22.59 -24.47
N ILE A 4 2.18 22.46 -23.58
CA ILE A 4 2.32 22.57 -22.13
C ILE A 4 2.07 21.15 -21.62
N ASN A 5 3.09 20.45 -21.09
CA ASN A 5 3.01 19.07 -20.59
C ASN A 5 2.25 18.07 -21.49
N GLY A 6 2.46 18.15 -22.81
CA GLY A 6 1.87 17.22 -23.78
C GLY A 6 0.49 17.61 -24.32
N TYR A 7 -0.13 18.68 -23.82
CA TYR A 7 -1.33 19.30 -24.37
C TYR A 7 -0.94 20.52 -25.19
N THR A 8 -1.66 20.83 -26.27
CA THR A 8 -1.51 22.13 -26.94
C THR A 8 -2.05 23.27 -26.06
N GLU A 9 -1.72 24.51 -26.40
CA GLU A 9 -2.24 25.68 -25.66
C GLU A 9 -3.78 25.77 -25.79
N GLU A 10 -4.34 25.39 -26.93
CA GLU A 10 -5.78 25.31 -27.17
C GLU A 10 -6.43 24.21 -26.31
N GLU A 11 -5.85 23.00 -26.29
CA GLU A 11 -6.35 21.90 -25.44
C GLU A 11 -6.27 22.28 -23.95
N ALA A 12 -5.18 22.92 -23.53
CA ALA A 12 -4.99 23.39 -22.16
C ALA A 12 -6.04 24.42 -21.76
N THR A 13 -6.26 25.42 -22.61
CA THR A 13 -7.25 26.49 -22.40
C THR A 13 -8.65 25.91 -22.30
N GLY A 14 -9.04 25.08 -23.27
CA GLY A 14 -10.36 24.44 -23.30
C GLY A 14 -10.62 23.56 -22.07
N LEU A 15 -9.62 22.79 -21.62
CA LEU A 15 -9.74 22.00 -20.39
C LEU A 15 -9.95 22.88 -19.15
N ILE A 16 -9.15 23.93 -19.00
CA ILE A 16 -9.22 24.80 -17.83
C ILE A 16 -10.54 25.56 -17.78
N GLU A 17 -11.04 26.05 -18.91
CA GLU A 17 -12.37 26.67 -19.01
C GLU A 17 -13.51 25.70 -18.71
N TYR A 18 -13.43 24.48 -19.24
CA TYR A 18 -14.41 23.43 -18.95
C TYR A 18 -14.48 23.11 -17.46
N ILE A 19 -13.31 22.95 -16.82
CA ILE A 19 -13.23 22.66 -15.39
C ILE A 19 -13.73 23.84 -14.56
N TYR A 20 -13.32 25.06 -14.91
CA TYR A 20 -13.74 26.27 -14.20
C TYR A 20 -15.26 26.44 -14.22
N SER A 21 -15.86 26.37 -15.42
CA SER A 21 -17.30 26.48 -15.61
C SER A 21 -18.06 25.36 -14.90
N GLY A 22 -17.56 24.13 -15.00
CA GLY A 22 -18.14 22.98 -14.32
C GLY A 22 -18.10 23.09 -12.80
N LYS A 23 -16.99 23.56 -12.23
CA LYS A 23 -16.84 23.77 -10.79
C LYS A 23 -17.80 24.86 -10.30
N ASN A 24 -17.94 25.97 -11.04
CA ASN A 24 -18.89 27.04 -10.72
C ASN A 24 -20.36 26.58 -10.83
N ALA A 25 -20.63 25.57 -11.67
CA ALA A 25 -21.93 24.89 -11.75
C ALA A 25 -22.13 23.79 -10.68
N GLY A 26 -21.24 23.67 -9.70
CA GLY A 26 -21.36 22.69 -8.60
C GLY A 26 -20.97 21.25 -8.96
N LYS A 27 -20.38 21.01 -10.14
CA LYS A 27 -19.96 19.66 -10.56
C LYS A 27 -18.65 19.25 -9.87
N THR A 28 -18.51 17.97 -9.57
CA THR A 28 -17.28 17.43 -8.97
C THR A 28 -16.15 17.33 -10.01
N LEU A 29 -14.90 17.52 -9.57
CA LEU A 29 -13.73 17.32 -10.44
C LEU A 29 -13.67 15.91 -11.03
N SER A 30 -14.05 14.88 -10.26
CA SER A 30 -14.10 13.50 -10.76
C SER A 30 -15.05 13.34 -11.96
N TYR A 31 -16.22 13.97 -11.88
CA TYR A 31 -17.16 14.00 -13.00
C TYR A 31 -16.57 14.74 -14.20
N LEU A 32 -16.03 15.95 -13.98
CA LEU A 32 -15.48 16.79 -15.05
C LEU A 32 -14.30 16.13 -15.79
N PHE A 33 -13.39 15.47 -15.06
CA PHE A 33 -12.28 14.74 -15.69
C PHE A 33 -12.76 13.57 -16.55
N GLU A 34 -13.87 12.95 -16.16
CA GLU A 34 -14.43 11.81 -16.88
C GLU A 34 -15.15 12.25 -18.15
N THR A 35 -16.00 13.27 -18.05
CA THR A 35 -16.76 13.79 -19.20
C THR A 35 -15.84 14.43 -20.23
N TYR A 36 -14.91 15.28 -19.79
CA TYR A 36 -13.90 15.85 -20.68
C TYR A 36 -13.04 14.75 -21.33
N GLY A 37 -12.64 13.73 -20.54
CA GLY A 37 -11.89 12.61 -21.07
C GLY A 37 -12.62 11.87 -22.19
N LYS A 38 -13.93 11.61 -22.01
CA LYS A 38 -14.76 10.96 -23.02
C LYS A 38 -14.90 11.81 -24.29
N GLU A 39 -15.16 13.11 -24.15
CA GLU A 39 -15.33 14.04 -25.28
C GLU A 39 -14.04 14.19 -26.10
N HIS A 40 -12.88 14.18 -25.45
CA HIS A 40 -11.58 14.42 -26.10
C HIS A 40 -10.75 13.15 -26.33
N ASN A 41 -11.34 11.94 -26.22
CA ASN A 41 -10.65 10.65 -26.37
C ASN A 41 -9.40 10.52 -25.47
N ARG A 42 -9.49 11.01 -24.22
CA ARG A 42 -8.45 10.93 -23.20
C ARG A 42 -8.92 10.09 -22.02
N ALA A 43 -8.01 9.31 -21.43
CA ALA A 43 -8.31 8.62 -20.17
C ALA A 43 -8.54 9.64 -19.03
N LYS A 44 -9.56 9.41 -18.19
CA LYS A 44 -9.87 10.22 -16.98
C LYS A 44 -8.64 10.52 -16.13
N GLY A 45 -7.80 9.50 -15.90
CA GLY A 45 -6.57 9.63 -15.13
C GLY A 45 -5.54 10.56 -15.78
N SER A 46 -5.47 10.57 -17.11
CA SER A 46 -4.58 11.46 -17.87
C SER A 46 -5.00 12.91 -17.74
N VAL A 47 -6.30 13.21 -17.94
CA VAL A 47 -6.88 14.55 -17.77
C VAL A 47 -6.64 15.07 -16.34
N ARG A 48 -6.91 14.24 -15.34
CA ARG A 48 -6.66 14.56 -13.92
C ARG A 48 -5.19 14.90 -13.67
N ASN A 49 -4.29 14.04 -14.14
CA ASN A 49 -2.85 14.22 -13.90
C ASN A 49 -2.35 15.48 -14.57
N TYR A 50 -2.79 15.73 -15.80
CA TYR A 50 -2.49 16.95 -16.53
C TYR A 50 -2.98 18.19 -15.78
N TYR A 51 -4.24 18.22 -15.37
CA TYR A 51 -4.84 19.33 -14.63
C TYR A 51 -4.00 19.71 -13.40
N TYR A 52 -3.65 18.73 -12.55
CA TYR A 52 -2.85 19.03 -11.36
C TYR A 52 -1.40 19.40 -11.69
N ALA A 53 -0.80 18.85 -12.74
CA ALA A 53 0.53 19.26 -13.19
C ALA A 53 0.53 20.70 -13.74
N PHE A 54 -0.50 21.05 -14.51
CA PHE A 54 -0.74 22.40 -15.02
C PHE A 54 -0.87 23.39 -13.87
N LEU A 55 -1.63 23.05 -12.82
CA LEU A 55 -1.80 23.94 -11.66
C LEU A 55 -0.51 24.16 -10.85
N LYS A 56 0.49 23.28 -10.97
CA LYS A 56 1.79 23.44 -10.30
C LYS A 56 2.76 24.36 -11.04
N GLN A 57 2.58 24.56 -12.35
CA GLN A 57 3.48 25.36 -13.20
C GLN A 57 3.09 26.84 -13.23
N ARG A 58 2.79 27.43 -12.06
CA ARG A 58 2.37 28.83 -11.93
C ARG A 58 3.43 29.85 -12.36
N GLU A 59 4.68 29.41 -12.47
CA GLU A 59 5.80 30.26 -12.91
C GLU A 59 5.80 30.48 -14.43
N ASP A 60 5.20 29.58 -15.22
CA ASP A 60 5.11 29.69 -16.68
C ASP A 60 4.08 30.76 -17.07
N ASP A 61 4.49 31.75 -17.87
CA ASP A 61 3.63 32.87 -18.27
C ASP A 61 2.40 32.43 -19.09
N ARG A 62 2.51 31.34 -19.86
CA ARG A 62 1.36 30.78 -20.59
C ARG A 62 0.31 30.25 -19.62
N VAL A 63 0.77 29.56 -18.58
CA VAL A 63 -0.08 29.02 -17.52
C VAL A 63 -0.75 30.16 -16.76
N LYS A 64 -0.01 31.22 -16.42
CA LYS A 64 -0.56 32.43 -15.77
C LYS A 64 -1.69 33.05 -16.61
N ARG A 65 -1.47 33.25 -17.92
CA ARG A 65 -2.49 33.81 -18.83
C ARG A 65 -3.75 32.95 -18.88
N ILE A 66 -3.60 31.63 -19.01
CA ILE A 66 -4.77 30.71 -19.06
C ILE A 66 -5.57 30.73 -17.75
N LEU A 67 -4.90 30.92 -16.62
CA LEU A 67 -5.53 30.96 -15.29
C LEU A 67 -6.02 32.34 -14.87
N GLU A 68 -5.74 33.37 -15.65
CA GLU A 68 -6.15 34.74 -15.35
C GLU A 68 -7.68 34.80 -15.18
N GLY A 69 -8.12 35.40 -14.08
CA GLY A 69 -9.53 35.48 -13.69
C GLY A 69 -10.17 34.16 -13.22
N LYS A 70 -9.41 33.07 -13.06
CA LYS A 70 -9.93 31.75 -12.65
C LYS A 70 -9.38 31.33 -11.29
N ASP A 71 -10.24 31.21 -10.28
CA ASP A 71 -9.87 30.73 -8.94
C ASP A 71 -9.80 29.19 -8.87
N LEU A 72 -8.84 28.63 -9.61
CA LEU A 72 -8.54 27.21 -9.63
C LEU A 72 -7.20 26.96 -8.96
N THR A 73 -7.18 26.38 -7.77
CA THR A 73 -5.96 26.03 -7.05
C THR A 73 -5.88 24.52 -6.80
N ALA A 74 -4.66 24.00 -6.80
CA ALA A 74 -4.40 22.65 -6.31
C ALA A 74 -4.16 22.77 -4.80
N GLY A 75 -4.86 21.98 -4.00
CA GLY A 75 -4.59 21.94 -2.56
C GLY A 75 -3.16 21.52 -2.28
N GLU A 76 -2.54 22.11 -1.25
CA GLU A 76 -1.20 21.71 -0.82
C GLU A 76 -1.18 20.25 -0.37
N ILE A 77 -0.28 19.47 -0.98
CA ILE A 77 -0.05 18.09 -0.57
C ILE A 77 0.92 18.12 0.60
N ARG A 78 0.39 18.16 1.82
CA ARG A 78 1.21 17.95 3.03
C ARG A 78 1.64 16.49 3.12
N PRO A 79 2.94 16.15 3.07
CA PRO A 79 3.39 14.80 3.35
C PRO A 79 3.16 14.45 4.84
N PHE A 80 3.07 13.16 5.15
CA PHE A 80 3.19 12.72 6.54
C PHE A 80 4.65 12.89 6.95
N THR A 81 4.87 13.57 8.06
CA THR A 81 6.15 13.57 8.80
C THR A 81 6.48 12.16 9.29
N GLU A 82 7.71 11.94 9.75
CA GLU A 82 8.11 10.64 10.29
C GLU A 82 7.34 10.33 11.57
N GLU A 83 7.13 11.33 12.42
CA GLU A 83 6.38 11.24 13.67
C GLU A 83 4.91 10.90 13.40
N GLU A 84 4.25 11.62 12.46
CA GLU A 84 2.88 11.31 12.06
C GLU A 84 2.78 9.91 11.44
N THR A 85 3.83 9.44 10.76
CA THR A 85 3.88 8.11 10.16
C THR A 85 3.95 7.02 11.23
N GLU A 86 4.81 7.19 12.23
CA GLU A 86 4.96 6.26 13.35
C GLU A 86 3.71 6.22 14.20
N GLU A 87 3.14 7.37 14.51
CA GLU A 87 1.89 7.45 15.27
C GLU A 87 0.74 6.77 14.53
N MET A 88 0.61 7.02 13.21
CA MET A 88 -0.38 6.36 12.37
C MET A 88 -0.20 4.84 12.40
N LEU A 89 1.03 4.33 12.19
CA LEU A 89 1.30 2.89 12.21
C LEU A 89 0.94 2.28 13.56
N ARG A 90 1.41 2.88 14.66
CA ARG A 90 1.15 2.41 16.01
C ARG A 90 -0.35 2.31 16.28
N LYS A 91 -1.13 3.36 15.99
CA LYS A 91 -2.59 3.36 16.19
C LYS A 91 -3.28 2.30 15.33
N VAL A 92 -2.93 2.21 14.05
CA VAL A 92 -3.54 1.25 13.11
C VAL A 92 -3.26 -0.19 13.54
N LEU A 93 -2.02 -0.49 13.94
CA LEU A 93 -1.62 -1.83 14.32
C LEU A 93 -2.17 -2.20 15.71
N THR A 94 -2.26 -1.26 16.64
CA THR A 94 -2.95 -1.48 17.94
C THR A 94 -4.42 -1.85 17.75
N GLU A 95 -5.11 -1.27 16.77
CA GLU A 95 -6.48 -1.65 16.45
C GLU A 95 -6.53 -2.99 15.70
N LYS A 96 -5.54 -3.28 14.83
CA LYS A 96 -5.43 -4.57 14.13
C LYS A 96 -5.18 -5.72 15.12
N SER A 97 -4.39 -5.53 16.18
CA SER A 97 -4.15 -6.58 17.19
C SER A 97 -5.41 -6.99 17.94
N LYS A 98 -6.43 -6.12 17.98
CA LYS A 98 -7.79 -6.42 18.50
C LYS A 98 -8.67 -7.16 17.49
N GLY A 99 -8.13 -7.64 16.36
CA GLY A 99 -8.85 -8.35 15.31
C GLY A 99 -9.56 -7.46 14.28
N MET A 100 -9.32 -6.14 14.29
CA MET A 100 -9.93 -5.24 13.30
C MET A 100 -9.15 -5.24 11.98
N SER A 101 -9.87 -5.09 10.87
CA SER A 101 -9.22 -4.84 9.58
C SER A 101 -8.55 -3.47 9.57
N VAL A 102 -7.42 -3.34 8.86
CA VAL A 102 -6.70 -2.07 8.70
C VAL A 102 -7.63 -0.94 8.23
N ARG A 103 -8.54 -1.23 7.30
CA ARG A 103 -9.51 -0.23 6.82
C ARG A 103 -10.43 0.25 7.93
N LYS A 104 -10.93 -0.65 8.78
CA LYS A 104 -11.78 -0.31 9.93
C LYS A 104 -11.00 0.48 10.98
N ALA A 105 -9.76 0.06 11.29
CA ALA A 105 -8.86 0.78 12.18
C ALA A 105 -8.64 2.22 11.71
N ILE A 106 -8.28 2.43 10.43
CA ILE A 106 -8.06 3.77 9.88
C ILE A 106 -9.33 4.61 9.94
N ARG A 107 -10.51 4.04 9.67
CA ARG A 107 -11.80 4.73 9.80
C ARG A 107 -12.07 5.19 11.23
N ASN A 108 -11.78 4.35 12.22
CA ASN A 108 -11.94 4.70 13.64
C ASN A 108 -10.99 5.85 14.02
N ILE A 109 -9.72 5.74 13.63
CA ILE A 109 -8.67 6.73 13.95
C ILE A 109 -8.94 8.07 13.28
N SER A 110 -9.52 8.07 12.07
CA SER A 110 -9.82 9.31 11.34
C SER A 110 -11.03 10.06 11.89
N GLY A 111 -11.81 9.50 12.83
CA GLY A 111 -12.88 10.23 13.51
C GLY A 111 -13.97 10.81 12.59
N GLY A 112 -14.21 10.17 11.44
CA GLY A 112 -15.13 10.67 10.41
C GLY A 112 -14.53 11.66 9.40
N ASP A 113 -13.26 12.07 9.54
CA ASP A 113 -12.57 12.86 8.52
C ASP A 113 -12.20 11.95 7.32
N GLU A 114 -13.00 12.06 6.25
CA GLU A 114 -12.80 11.28 5.02
C GLU A 114 -11.48 11.59 4.32
N LYS A 115 -11.01 12.84 4.36
CA LYS A 115 -9.75 13.24 3.72
C LYS A 115 -8.58 12.63 4.47
N LEU A 116 -8.59 12.71 5.80
CA LEU A 116 -7.58 12.09 6.64
C LEU A 116 -7.58 10.56 6.48
N MET A 117 -8.78 9.95 6.49
CA MET A 117 -8.94 8.51 6.27
C MET A 117 -8.27 8.06 4.96
N LEU A 118 -8.55 8.75 3.86
CA LEU A 118 -7.98 8.42 2.55
C LEU A 118 -6.46 8.64 2.52
N ARG A 119 -5.97 9.71 3.15
CA ARG A 119 -4.54 10.00 3.28
C ARG A 119 -3.82 8.90 4.08
N MET A 120 -4.36 8.46 5.22
CA MET A 120 -3.83 7.37 6.02
C MET A 120 -3.84 6.04 5.25
N GLN A 121 -4.93 5.70 4.54
CA GLN A 121 -4.98 4.50 3.70
C GLN A 121 -3.90 4.51 2.62
N ASN A 122 -3.71 5.65 1.95
CA ASN A 122 -2.67 5.81 0.94
C ASN A 122 -1.27 5.69 1.53
N LYS A 123 -1.02 6.31 2.70
CA LYS A 123 0.25 6.22 3.41
C LYS A 123 0.55 4.79 3.83
N TYR A 124 -0.40 4.08 4.45
CA TYR A 124 -0.24 2.69 4.85
C TYR A 124 0.07 1.77 3.66
N ARG A 125 -0.67 1.91 2.56
CA ARG A 125 -0.41 1.14 1.32
C ARG A 125 0.97 1.44 0.73
N ASN A 126 1.40 2.70 0.77
CA ASN A 126 2.73 3.08 0.31
C ASN A 126 3.83 2.45 1.17
N LEU A 127 3.66 2.46 2.51
CA LEU A 127 4.58 1.81 3.44
C LEU A 127 4.69 0.31 3.19
N LEU A 128 3.58 -0.40 3.00
CA LEU A 128 3.60 -1.81 2.62
C LEU A 128 4.40 -2.09 1.34
N LYS A 129 4.33 -1.18 0.36
CA LYS A 129 5.01 -1.34 -0.93
C LYS A 129 6.48 -0.94 -0.89
N LYS A 130 6.83 0.10 -0.12
CA LYS A 130 8.15 0.76 -0.19
C LYS A 130 9.02 0.51 1.05
N GLN A 131 8.41 0.26 2.19
CA GLN A 131 9.07 0.07 3.48
C GLN A 131 8.41 -1.07 4.28
N PRO A 132 8.30 -2.29 3.71
CA PRO A 132 7.61 -3.40 4.38
C PRO A 132 8.24 -3.75 5.73
N GLU A 133 9.57 -3.66 5.86
CA GLU A 133 10.27 -3.91 7.12
C GLU A 133 9.81 -3.01 8.26
N ARG A 134 9.54 -1.73 7.95
CA ARG A 134 9.05 -0.78 8.94
C ARG A 134 7.68 -1.19 9.46
N VAL A 135 6.80 -1.66 8.57
CA VAL A 135 5.47 -2.16 8.96
C VAL A 135 5.61 -3.45 9.79
N ARG A 136 6.52 -4.35 9.41
CA ARG A 136 6.79 -5.59 10.17
C ARG A 136 7.29 -5.30 11.58
N ARG A 137 8.27 -4.41 11.72
CA ARG A 137 8.79 -4.01 13.03
C ARG A 137 7.69 -3.41 13.91
N ALA A 138 6.92 -2.47 13.38
CA ALA A 138 5.79 -1.88 14.10
C ALA A 138 4.70 -2.91 14.45
N ALA A 139 4.51 -3.94 13.61
CA ALA A 139 3.55 -5.01 13.87
C ALA A 139 4.04 -5.93 15.00
N ALA A 140 5.32 -6.27 15.01
CA ALA A 140 5.95 -7.04 16.07
C ALA A 140 5.89 -6.31 17.41
N GLU A 141 6.18 -5.01 17.44
CA GLU A 141 6.04 -4.15 18.63
C GLU A 141 4.59 -4.10 19.14
N ALA A 142 3.61 -4.16 18.24
CA ALA A 142 2.19 -4.24 18.58
C ALA A 142 1.70 -5.65 18.97
N GLY A 143 2.60 -6.64 19.04
CA GLY A 143 2.27 -8.03 19.37
C GLY A 143 1.46 -8.75 18.27
N ILE A 144 1.50 -8.25 17.04
CA ILE A 144 0.82 -8.89 15.91
C ILE A 144 1.76 -9.94 15.32
N PRO A 145 1.40 -11.23 15.35
CA PRO A 145 2.22 -12.27 14.75
C PRO A 145 2.35 -12.03 13.24
N GLU A 146 3.55 -12.26 12.69
CA GLU A 146 3.76 -12.19 11.25
C GLU A 146 2.86 -13.22 10.57
N GLU A 147 1.97 -12.75 9.68
CA GLU A 147 1.10 -13.65 8.93
C GLU A 147 1.97 -14.48 7.99
N LYS A 148 2.15 -15.77 8.33
CA LYS A 148 2.88 -16.71 7.48
C LYS A 148 2.23 -16.75 6.10
N THR A 149 3.04 -16.56 5.07
CA THR A 149 2.59 -16.74 3.68
C THR A 149 2.08 -18.16 3.47
N PHE A 150 1.24 -18.35 2.45
CA PHE A 150 0.80 -19.69 2.07
C PHE A 150 1.98 -20.64 1.83
N LEU A 151 3.02 -20.17 1.16
CA LEU A 151 4.22 -20.96 0.87
C LEU A 151 4.99 -21.32 2.15
N GLN A 152 5.17 -20.37 3.09
CA GLN A 152 5.79 -20.65 4.39
C GLN A 152 5.00 -21.71 5.17
N ARG A 153 3.66 -21.61 5.22
CA ARG A 153 2.82 -22.62 5.89
C ARG A 153 2.87 -23.99 5.22
N ARG A 154 3.18 -24.06 3.93
CA ARG A 154 3.37 -25.32 3.22
C ARG A 154 4.75 -25.90 3.51
N LEU A 155 5.80 -25.08 3.44
CA LEU A 155 7.16 -25.48 3.76
C LEU A 155 7.28 -26.00 5.19
N GLU A 156 6.67 -25.33 6.17
CA GLU A 156 6.66 -25.80 7.55
C GLU A 156 6.03 -27.20 7.68
N ARG A 157 4.89 -27.44 7.03
CA ARG A 157 4.27 -28.76 7.02
C ARG A 157 5.14 -29.84 6.38
N GLU A 158 5.86 -29.49 5.31
CA GLU A 158 6.79 -30.41 4.65
C GLU A 158 8.01 -30.70 5.54
N ILE A 159 8.53 -29.68 6.26
CA ILE A 159 9.62 -29.81 7.23
C ILE A 159 9.18 -30.69 8.41
N ASP A 160 8.02 -30.44 9.00
CA ASP A 160 7.48 -31.24 10.11
C ASP A 160 7.30 -32.70 9.69
N ALA A 161 6.78 -32.96 8.49
CA ALA A 161 6.64 -34.31 7.95
C ALA A 161 7.98 -35.02 7.68
N LEU A 162 9.05 -34.26 7.39
CA LEU A 162 10.41 -34.80 7.29
C LEU A 162 10.96 -35.16 8.67
N TYR A 163 10.77 -34.28 9.67
CA TYR A 163 11.21 -34.53 11.04
C TYR A 163 10.55 -35.77 11.63
N GLU A 164 9.24 -35.96 11.42
CA GLU A 164 8.52 -37.14 11.91
C GLU A 164 9.06 -38.43 11.28
N ARG A 165 9.32 -38.44 9.97
CA ARG A 165 9.92 -39.61 9.29
C ARG A 165 11.31 -39.92 9.83
N LEU A 166 12.15 -38.89 9.94
CA LEU A 166 13.51 -39.05 10.45
C LEU A 166 13.51 -39.57 11.90
N ALA A 167 12.58 -39.09 12.74
CA ALA A 167 12.42 -39.56 14.11
C ALA A 167 12.04 -41.04 14.20
N VAL A 168 11.19 -41.52 13.29
CA VAL A 168 10.84 -42.94 13.18
C VAL A 168 12.05 -43.78 12.77
N GLU A 169 12.73 -43.39 11.69
CA GLU A 169 13.92 -44.09 11.19
C GLU A 169 15.02 -44.18 12.27
N LEU A 170 15.30 -43.08 12.96
CA LEU A 170 16.25 -43.05 14.08
C LEU A 170 15.84 -43.98 15.23
N LYS A 171 14.54 -44.08 15.53
CA LYS A 171 14.05 -44.96 16.59
C LYS A 171 14.24 -46.42 16.23
N GLU A 172 13.95 -46.79 14.98
CA GLU A 172 14.15 -48.14 14.46
C GLU A 172 15.63 -48.51 14.43
N GLU A 173 16.48 -47.62 13.94
CA GLU A 173 17.93 -47.84 13.89
C GLU A 173 18.54 -47.96 15.30
N ASN A 174 18.12 -47.12 16.24
CA ASN A 174 18.54 -47.25 17.64
C ASN A 174 18.10 -48.59 18.25
N ALA A 175 16.90 -49.08 17.94
CA ALA A 175 16.44 -50.38 18.43
C ALA A 175 17.29 -51.52 17.84
N ARG A 176 17.62 -51.45 16.54
CA ARG A 176 18.47 -52.42 15.87
C ARG A 176 19.88 -52.46 16.46
N LEU A 177 20.52 -51.30 16.64
CA LEU A 177 21.85 -51.19 17.24
C LEU A 177 21.88 -51.72 18.67
N ARG A 178 20.84 -51.45 19.46
CA ARG A 178 20.72 -52.02 20.83
C ARG A 178 20.66 -53.54 20.81
N ALA A 179 19.87 -54.12 19.90
CA ALA A 179 19.78 -55.57 19.78
C ALA A 179 21.09 -56.21 19.32
N GLU A 180 21.84 -55.54 18.44
CA GLU A 180 23.16 -55.99 17.99
C GLU A 180 24.21 -55.91 19.11
N LEU A 181 24.22 -54.82 19.88
CA LEU A 181 25.08 -54.69 21.07
C LEU A 181 24.79 -55.78 22.11
N GLU A 182 23.52 -56.13 22.34
CA GLU A 182 23.17 -57.22 23.26
C GLU A 182 23.69 -58.58 22.78
N LYS A 183 23.62 -58.87 21.48
CA LYS A 183 24.17 -60.10 20.90
C LYS A 183 25.68 -60.18 21.06
N LEU A 184 26.40 -59.10 20.76
CA LEU A 184 27.85 -59.03 20.93
C LEU A 184 28.26 -59.22 22.39
N ARG A 185 27.58 -58.53 23.32
CA ARG A 185 27.84 -58.66 24.77
C ARG A 185 27.59 -60.08 25.31
N ASN A 186 26.67 -60.82 24.69
CA ASN A 186 26.37 -62.20 25.08
C ASN A 186 27.32 -63.21 24.41
N GLY A 187 27.84 -62.91 23.22
CA GLY A 187 28.84 -63.73 22.52
C GLY A 187 30.26 -63.63 23.09
N GLU A 188 30.60 -62.54 23.79
CA GLU A 188 31.88 -62.40 24.52
C GLU A 188 31.92 -63.15 25.87
N LYS A 189 30.82 -63.83 26.26
CA LYS A 189 30.68 -64.55 27.54
C LYS A 189 30.82 -66.08 27.43
N GLU A 190 31.12 -66.61 26.25
CA GLU A 190 31.51 -68.02 26.03
C GLU A 190 33.02 -68.13 25.79
#